data_AF-A0A6I9Z8Z8-F1
#
_entry.id   AF-A0A6I9Z8Z8-F1
#
_cell.length_a   1.000
_cell.length_b   1.000
_cell.length_c   1.000
_cell.angle_alpha   90.00
_cell.angle_beta   90.00
_cell.angle_gamma   90.00
#
_symmetry.space_group_name_H-M   'P 1'
#
loop_
_entity.id
_entity.type
_entity.pdbx_description
1 polymer ?
#
loop_
_entity_poly.entity_id
_entity_poly.type
_entity_poly.pdbx_seq_one_letter_code
_entity_poly.pdbx_strand_id
1 'polypeptide(L)'
;MAGKSHLSGDSVPATEPPPPRDRCWHDGRQFCYSWEEDAELRPSLEPPAAPGTECYGVRWTPLRPDVTLKDCFSMANVSWYGGPSIRAQHWPLNGAESPAQPLVSGDLSANPDGFGPLLERYFLGSTGVTVTVAPDVSLLLSLESHQQFCLETPAGREEPLHYQLCVSADVAIPLLTTWKGQLCARLNVTSEAALGWYLARARRLRQALGAAYVAFEGVEGNSFLEQDVPAPAELEGDRYTEALAAALATLGNGTVISAGSRSSHLPLFVQMSPLRSDWSHAGLKGLIPSVLHYSLLGYNFFIPDAVGGSEAGATPGDPELFVRWLQIVTFLPVMAFGTPPWLCCDTWVLNLTRQCIQRHRDFVVPLLLKYSEEWQSLGYPIFRPAWWLSPTDPVAFTIEDEFLIGDEVLVAPITEKGQTWRDIYLPGEGHLWLDTNTARVFDGGTTLRNYSASLAEVPVFVKTS
;
A
#
# COMPACT_ATOMS: atom_id res chain seq x y z
N MET A 1 25.30 -19.75 9.24
CA MET A 1 24.72 -20.46 8.08
C MET A 1 25.38 -21.82 8.02
N ALA A 2 24.74 -22.86 8.55
CA ALA A 2 25.15 -24.24 8.33
C ALA A 2 23.95 -24.90 7.65
N GLY A 3 24.11 -25.26 6.36
CA GLY A 3 23.13 -26.08 5.66
C GLY A 3 22.97 -27.40 6.40
N LYS A 4 21.73 -27.90 6.51
CA LYS A 4 21.49 -29.25 7.01
C LYS A 4 21.75 -30.22 5.86
N SER A 5 22.90 -30.88 5.87
CA SER A 5 23.25 -31.95 4.93
C SER A 5 22.63 -33.27 5.38
N HIS A 6 21.76 -33.85 4.56
CA HIS A 6 21.16 -35.18 4.79
C HIS A 6 21.72 -36.20 3.79
N LEU A 7 22.23 -37.33 4.29
CA LEU A 7 22.64 -38.50 3.51
C LEU A 7 21.53 -39.56 3.64
N SER A 8 20.99 -40.06 2.53
CA SER A 8 20.00 -41.16 2.54
C SER A 8 20.45 -42.30 1.64
N GLY A 9 20.49 -43.52 2.18
CA GLY A 9 20.64 -44.78 1.44
C GLY A 9 19.45 -45.69 1.72
N ASP A 10 18.90 -46.32 0.69
CA ASP A 10 17.74 -47.21 0.79
C ASP A 10 18.10 -48.50 1.54
N SER A 11 17.81 -48.54 2.85
CA SER A 11 17.38 -49.72 3.65
C SER A 11 17.59 -49.58 5.16
N VAL A 12 17.88 -48.38 5.71
CA VAL A 12 18.02 -48.14 7.16
C VAL A 12 17.30 -46.84 7.54
N PRO A 13 16.54 -46.77 8.65
CA PRO A 13 15.80 -45.55 9.02
C PRO A 13 16.73 -44.33 9.11
N ALA A 14 16.23 -43.19 8.64
CA ALA A 14 16.92 -41.91 8.59
C ALA A 14 17.42 -41.44 9.97
N THR A 15 18.60 -41.91 10.36
CA THR A 15 19.39 -41.35 11.45
C THR A 15 20.21 -40.18 10.91
N GLU A 16 20.24 -39.05 11.63
CA GLU A 16 21.15 -37.94 11.31
C GLU A 16 22.58 -38.48 11.11
N PRO A 17 23.26 -38.10 10.00
CA PRO A 17 24.60 -38.59 9.76
C PRO A 17 25.54 -38.09 10.88
N PRO A 18 26.55 -38.89 11.27
CA PRO A 18 27.46 -38.52 12.34
C PRO A 18 28.14 -37.17 12.05
N PRO A 19 28.50 -36.38 13.08
CA PRO A 19 29.13 -35.09 12.87
C PRO A 19 30.43 -35.25 12.06
N PRO A 20 30.70 -34.35 11.10
CA PRO A 20 31.86 -34.50 10.22
C PRO A 20 33.16 -34.43 11.02
N ARG A 21 34.15 -35.21 10.60
CA ARG A 21 35.53 -35.07 11.09
C ARG A 21 36.24 -33.99 10.27
N ASP A 22 36.81 -33.00 10.95
CA ASP A 22 37.72 -32.03 10.34
C ASP A 22 39.06 -32.73 10.07
N ARG A 23 39.49 -32.73 8.80
CA ARG A 23 40.66 -33.50 8.36
C ARG A 23 41.70 -32.71 7.57
N CYS A 24 41.45 -31.44 7.21
CA CYS A 24 42.40 -30.68 6.39
C CYS A 24 42.58 -29.23 6.84
N TRP A 25 43.85 -28.87 7.08
CA TRP A 25 44.31 -27.49 7.20
C TRP A 25 45.62 -27.33 6.42
N HIS A 26 45.51 -27.12 5.11
CA HIS A 26 46.62 -26.65 4.29
C HIS A 26 46.31 -25.22 3.82
N ASP A 27 47.20 -24.28 4.20
CA ASP A 27 47.28 -22.88 3.76
C ASP A 27 46.09 -21.93 4.05
N GLY A 28 45.07 -22.36 4.81
CA GLY A 28 43.99 -21.48 5.31
C GLY A 28 42.97 -21.02 4.25
N ARG A 29 42.97 -21.64 3.06
CA ARG A 29 42.05 -21.34 1.94
C ARG A 29 41.15 -22.51 1.53
N GLN A 30 41.38 -23.70 2.08
CA GLN A 30 40.60 -24.90 1.81
C GLN A 30 40.20 -25.53 3.14
N PHE A 31 38.92 -25.86 3.26
CA PHE A 31 38.35 -26.59 4.39
C PHE A 31 37.90 -27.96 3.88
N CYS A 32 38.04 -29.03 4.67
CA CYS A 32 37.51 -30.34 4.31
C CYS A 32 36.76 -30.98 5.48
N TYR A 33 35.52 -31.36 5.23
CA TYR A 33 34.67 -32.07 6.18
C TYR A 33 34.37 -33.45 5.60
N SER A 34 34.65 -34.51 6.36
CA SER A 34 34.33 -35.88 5.93
C SER A 34 33.26 -36.51 6.83
N TRP A 35 32.21 -37.04 6.23
CA TRP A 35 31.22 -37.90 6.87
C TRP A 35 31.63 -39.35 6.64
N GLU A 36 32.44 -39.87 7.56
CA GLU A 36 32.94 -41.25 7.58
C GLU A 36 33.36 -41.79 6.21
N GLU A 37 32.62 -42.76 5.67
CA GLU A 37 32.82 -43.41 4.37
C GLU A 37 31.77 -42.97 3.33
N ASP A 38 30.96 -41.95 3.60
CA ASP A 38 29.80 -41.61 2.76
C ASP A 38 30.06 -40.43 1.83
N ALA A 39 30.61 -39.33 2.34
CA ALA A 39 30.84 -38.12 1.55
C ALA A 39 31.95 -37.23 2.11
N GLU A 40 32.57 -36.47 1.22
CA GLU A 40 33.54 -35.43 1.56
C GLU A 40 33.08 -34.07 1.00
N LEU A 41 33.04 -33.05 1.86
CA LEU A 41 32.76 -31.66 1.51
C LEU A 41 34.06 -30.84 1.52
N ARG A 42 34.33 -30.14 0.43
CA ARG A 42 35.48 -29.23 0.29
C ARG A 42 35.03 -27.82 -0.11
N PRO A 43 34.91 -26.89 0.84
CA PRO A 43 34.78 -25.46 0.54
C PRO A 43 36.17 -24.85 0.29
N SER A 44 36.33 -24.16 -0.83
CA SER A 44 37.54 -23.41 -1.18
C SER A 44 37.25 -21.93 -1.36
N LEU A 45 38.01 -21.06 -0.70
CA LEU A 45 37.88 -19.62 -0.87
C LEU A 45 38.39 -19.22 -2.26
N GLU A 46 37.51 -18.60 -3.05
CA GLU A 46 37.81 -18.06 -4.37
C GLU A 46 38.38 -16.64 -4.27
N PRO A 47 39.21 -16.19 -5.23
CA PRO A 47 39.68 -14.82 -5.27
C PRO A 47 38.49 -13.85 -5.30
N PRO A 48 38.55 -12.71 -4.59
CA PRO A 48 37.42 -11.78 -4.50
C PRO A 48 37.07 -11.21 -5.87
N ALA A 49 35.84 -11.47 -6.32
CA ALA A 49 35.31 -10.92 -7.58
C ALA A 49 34.98 -9.42 -7.47
N ALA A 50 34.71 -8.93 -6.26
CA ALA A 50 34.39 -7.53 -5.95
C ALA A 50 34.75 -7.18 -4.49
N PRO A 51 34.98 -5.90 -4.16
CA PRO A 51 35.19 -5.47 -2.78
C PRO A 51 33.97 -5.80 -1.91
N GLY A 52 34.19 -6.42 -0.74
CA GLY A 52 33.12 -6.73 0.22
C GLY A 52 32.31 -8.01 -0.07
N THR A 53 32.75 -8.82 -1.05
CA THR A 53 32.14 -10.12 -1.38
C THR A 53 33.15 -11.24 -1.18
N GLU A 54 32.76 -12.25 -0.39
CA GLU A 54 33.50 -13.50 -0.23
C GLU A 54 32.81 -14.59 -1.02
N CYS A 55 33.55 -15.29 -1.88
CA CYS A 55 33.04 -16.40 -2.68
C CYS A 55 33.74 -17.70 -2.30
N TYR A 56 32.97 -18.78 -2.22
CA TYR A 56 33.43 -20.12 -1.87
C TYR A 56 33.00 -21.10 -2.96
N GLY A 57 33.95 -21.79 -3.57
CA GLY A 57 33.67 -22.97 -4.37
C GLY A 57 33.37 -24.14 -3.44
N VAL A 58 32.17 -24.72 -3.53
CA VAL A 58 31.74 -25.83 -2.70
C VAL A 58 31.71 -27.10 -3.54
N ARG A 59 32.45 -28.13 -3.11
CA ARG A 59 32.50 -29.42 -3.78
C ARG A 59 32.19 -30.54 -2.81
N TRP A 60 31.08 -31.20 -3.01
CA TRP A 60 30.74 -32.46 -2.36
C TRP A 60 31.16 -33.63 -3.26
N THR A 61 31.80 -34.64 -2.68
CA THR A 61 32.25 -35.85 -3.37
C THR A 61 31.64 -37.05 -2.66
N PRO A 62 30.86 -37.91 -3.35
CA PRO A 62 30.37 -39.14 -2.76
C PRO A 62 31.54 -40.12 -2.62
N LEU A 63 31.62 -40.83 -1.49
CA LEU A 63 32.63 -41.87 -1.25
C LEU A 63 32.10 -43.27 -1.55
N ARG A 64 30.78 -43.42 -1.76
CA ARG A 64 30.11 -44.65 -2.20
C ARG A 64 29.10 -44.37 -3.33
N PRO A 65 28.88 -45.32 -4.25
CA PRO A 65 27.99 -45.17 -5.39
C PRO A 65 26.49 -45.11 -5.04
N ASP A 66 26.10 -45.55 -3.83
CA ASP A 66 24.71 -45.52 -3.33
C ASP A 66 24.35 -44.21 -2.61
N VAL A 67 25.31 -43.29 -2.45
CA VAL A 67 25.11 -42.04 -1.73
C VAL A 67 24.61 -40.96 -2.68
N THR A 68 23.42 -40.43 -2.38
CA THR A 68 22.92 -39.21 -3.02
C THR A 68 23.33 -38.00 -2.20
N LEU A 69 24.01 -37.03 -2.81
CA LEU A 69 24.40 -35.80 -2.17
C LEU A 69 23.26 -34.79 -2.29
N LYS A 70 22.86 -34.21 -1.15
CA LYS A 70 21.80 -33.20 -1.05
C LYS A 70 22.27 -32.04 -0.18
N ASP A 71 22.22 -30.83 -0.73
CA ASP A 71 22.48 -29.60 0.01
C ASP A 71 21.28 -28.65 -0.08
N CYS A 72 20.81 -28.18 1.07
CA CYS A 72 19.56 -27.43 1.20
C CYS A 72 19.78 -26.03 1.78
N PHE A 73 19.13 -25.05 1.16
CA PHE A 73 19.21 -23.65 1.52
C PHE A 73 17.89 -23.20 2.13
N SER A 74 17.95 -22.75 3.38
CA SER A 74 16.76 -22.34 4.13
C SER A 74 16.12 -21.08 3.55
N MET A 75 14.80 -21.10 3.49
CA MET A 75 13.95 -19.94 3.16
C MET A 75 13.50 -19.18 4.41
N ALA A 76 13.89 -19.63 5.61
CA ALA A 76 13.56 -18.95 6.85
C ALA A 76 14.26 -17.59 6.93
N ASN A 77 13.47 -16.52 6.98
CA ASN A 77 13.94 -15.12 7.03
C ASN A 77 14.80 -14.68 5.83
N VAL A 78 14.75 -15.40 4.71
CA VAL A 78 15.46 -15.07 3.47
C VAL A 78 14.52 -15.26 2.29
N SER A 79 14.34 -14.21 1.49
CA SER A 79 13.57 -14.27 0.24
C SER A 79 14.51 -14.66 -0.90
N TRP A 80 14.16 -15.72 -1.63
CA TRP A 80 14.98 -16.26 -2.71
C TRP A 80 14.42 -15.91 -4.09
N TYR A 81 15.32 -15.57 -5.02
CA TYR A 81 15.02 -15.23 -6.41
C TYR A 81 15.96 -15.99 -7.35
N GLY A 82 15.59 -16.14 -8.63
CA GLY A 82 16.38 -16.89 -9.62
C GLY A 82 15.82 -18.28 -9.93
N GLY A 83 16.66 -19.19 -10.40
CA GLY A 83 16.26 -20.55 -10.76
C GLY A 83 15.46 -20.66 -12.07
N PRO A 84 14.86 -21.83 -12.34
CA PRO A 84 14.09 -22.09 -13.55
C PRO A 84 12.69 -21.45 -13.48
N SER A 85 12.10 -21.19 -14.64
CA SER A 85 10.68 -20.83 -14.70
C SER A 85 9.81 -22.03 -14.31
N ILE A 86 8.72 -21.82 -13.58
CA ILE A 86 7.68 -22.83 -13.30
C ILE A 86 6.31 -22.35 -13.78
N ARG A 87 5.38 -23.28 -14.02
CA ARG A 87 4.05 -22.96 -14.55
C ARG A 87 3.28 -21.96 -13.68
N ALA A 88 3.25 -22.20 -12.38
CA ALA A 88 2.72 -21.26 -11.40
C ALA A 88 3.90 -20.51 -10.76
N GLN A 89 4.41 -19.49 -11.45
CA GLN A 89 5.57 -18.75 -10.97
C GLN A 89 5.23 -17.92 -9.74
N HIS A 90 5.94 -18.18 -8.65
CA HIS A 90 5.88 -17.40 -7.41
C HIS A 90 7.18 -16.60 -7.26
N TRP A 91 7.06 -15.32 -6.90
CA TRP A 91 8.18 -14.48 -6.50
C TRP A 91 7.83 -13.81 -5.16
N PRO A 92 8.67 -13.93 -4.12
CA PRO A 92 9.89 -14.74 -4.08
C PRO A 92 9.62 -16.25 -4.27
N LEU A 93 10.65 -17.03 -4.62
CA LEU A 93 10.55 -18.50 -4.81
C LEU A 93 10.06 -19.23 -3.55
N ASN A 94 10.03 -18.55 -2.40
CA ASN A 94 9.60 -19.10 -1.12
C ASN A 94 8.22 -19.76 -1.18
N GLY A 95 7.30 -19.25 -2.00
CA GLY A 95 5.96 -19.87 -2.16
C GLY A 95 5.90 -21.01 -3.17
N ALA A 96 7.00 -21.30 -3.89
CA ALA A 96 7.02 -22.33 -4.92
C ALA A 96 7.19 -23.74 -4.32
N GLU A 97 6.55 -24.72 -4.95
CA GLU A 97 6.65 -26.12 -4.59
C GLU A 97 6.96 -26.97 -5.82
N SER A 98 7.97 -27.83 -5.72
CA SER A 98 8.37 -28.75 -6.78
C SER A 98 9.09 -29.96 -6.18
N PRO A 99 8.71 -31.20 -6.56
CA PRO A 99 9.52 -32.36 -6.24
C PRO A 99 10.91 -32.26 -6.89
N ALA A 100 11.86 -33.06 -6.41
CA ALA A 100 13.20 -33.13 -6.97
C ALA A 100 13.14 -33.56 -8.44
N GLN A 101 13.62 -32.70 -9.33
CA GLN A 101 13.64 -32.97 -10.77
C GLN A 101 14.82 -32.28 -11.46
N PRO A 102 15.26 -32.75 -12.65
CA PRO A 102 16.47 -32.24 -13.30
C PRO A 102 16.44 -30.73 -13.57
N LEU A 103 17.47 -30.00 -13.13
CA LEU A 103 17.59 -28.55 -13.38
C LEU A 103 18.10 -28.29 -14.80
N VAL A 104 17.22 -28.46 -15.77
CA VAL A 104 17.46 -28.19 -17.19
C VAL A 104 16.34 -27.32 -17.76
N SER A 105 16.65 -26.57 -18.82
CA SER A 105 15.63 -25.80 -19.54
C SER A 105 14.64 -26.75 -20.20
N GLY A 106 13.35 -26.56 -19.95
CA GLY A 106 12.26 -27.37 -20.51
C GLY A 106 11.15 -26.55 -21.15
N ASP A 107 10.19 -27.25 -21.75
CA ASP A 107 9.00 -26.69 -22.37
C ASP A 107 7.78 -26.96 -21.49
N LEU A 108 7.27 -25.91 -20.84
CA LEU A 108 6.11 -25.98 -19.94
C LEU A 108 4.80 -26.36 -20.65
N SER A 109 4.74 -26.24 -21.98
CA SER A 109 3.58 -26.70 -22.75
C SER A 109 3.54 -28.22 -22.87
N ALA A 110 4.72 -28.85 -23.03
CA ALA A 110 4.88 -30.29 -23.15
C ALA A 110 4.99 -31.00 -21.80
N ASN A 111 5.64 -30.38 -20.80
CA ASN A 111 5.73 -30.90 -19.44
C ASN A 111 5.23 -29.85 -18.41
N PRO A 112 3.92 -29.85 -18.13
CA PRO A 112 3.28 -28.96 -17.14
C PRO A 112 3.93 -28.86 -15.77
N ASP A 113 4.40 -30.01 -15.27
CA ASP A 113 4.90 -30.21 -13.91
C ASP A 113 6.43 -30.06 -13.87
N GLY A 114 7.03 -29.81 -15.03
CA GLY A 114 8.45 -29.63 -15.24
C GLY A 114 8.96 -28.21 -14.99
N PHE A 115 10.27 -28.05 -15.08
CA PHE A 115 10.90 -26.74 -15.23
C PHE A 115 10.79 -26.23 -16.67
N GLY A 116 10.54 -24.93 -16.81
CA GLY A 116 10.50 -24.20 -18.06
C GLY A 116 11.86 -23.64 -18.48
N PRO A 117 11.88 -22.51 -19.20
CA PRO A 117 13.12 -21.84 -19.58
C PRO A 117 14.00 -21.53 -18.37
N LEU A 118 15.26 -21.95 -18.45
CA LEU A 118 16.30 -21.70 -17.46
C LEU A 118 17.37 -20.82 -18.11
N LEU A 119 17.43 -19.55 -17.71
CA LEU A 119 18.38 -18.59 -18.28
C LEU A 119 19.78 -18.77 -17.70
N GLU A 120 19.87 -18.91 -16.38
CA GLU A 120 21.11 -19.12 -15.62
C GLU A 120 20.79 -19.99 -14.39
N ARG A 121 21.75 -20.80 -13.95
CA ARG A 121 21.63 -21.60 -12.73
C ARG A 121 22.09 -20.81 -11.51
N TYR A 122 21.32 -19.78 -11.20
CA TYR A 122 21.63 -18.80 -10.15
C TYR A 122 20.45 -18.62 -9.21
N PHE A 123 20.75 -18.49 -7.91
CA PHE A 123 19.81 -18.15 -6.85
C PHE A 123 20.36 -16.98 -6.03
N LEU A 124 19.52 -16.00 -5.73
CA LEU A 124 19.83 -14.80 -4.93
C LEU A 124 18.94 -14.77 -3.69
N GLY A 125 19.56 -14.76 -2.52
CA GLY A 125 18.91 -14.51 -1.24
C GLY A 125 18.91 -13.02 -0.89
N SER A 126 17.84 -12.56 -0.24
CA SER A 126 17.68 -11.17 0.20
C SER A 126 18.70 -10.69 1.24
N THR A 127 19.51 -11.60 1.77
CA THR A 127 20.61 -11.33 2.71
C THR A 127 21.97 -11.16 2.03
N GLY A 128 22.02 -11.09 0.69
CA GLY A 128 23.27 -10.95 -0.06
C GLY A 128 24.02 -12.27 -0.28
N VAL A 129 23.34 -13.40 -0.08
CA VAL A 129 23.87 -14.74 -0.40
C VAL A 129 23.47 -15.12 -1.81
N THR A 130 24.40 -15.62 -2.61
CA THR A 130 24.12 -16.15 -3.94
C THR A 130 24.64 -17.56 -4.11
N VAL A 131 23.86 -18.40 -4.76
CA VAL A 131 24.24 -19.76 -5.17
C VAL A 131 24.29 -19.81 -6.69
N THR A 132 25.45 -20.09 -7.27
CA THR A 132 25.63 -20.31 -8.71
C THR A 132 26.07 -21.73 -8.97
N VAL A 133 25.52 -22.36 -10.00
CA VAL A 133 25.91 -23.71 -10.42
C VAL A 133 26.42 -23.63 -11.85
N ALA A 134 27.56 -24.27 -12.13
CA ALA A 134 28.08 -24.32 -13.49
C ALA A 134 27.13 -25.12 -14.43
N PRO A 135 27.07 -24.78 -15.73
CA PRO A 135 26.16 -25.43 -16.68
C PRO A 135 26.42 -26.93 -16.91
N ASP A 136 27.64 -27.39 -16.65
CA ASP A 136 28.11 -28.76 -16.84
C ASP A 136 27.81 -29.69 -15.66
N VAL A 137 27.39 -29.16 -14.51
CA VAL A 137 27.04 -29.95 -13.32
C VAL A 137 25.64 -30.55 -13.49
N SER A 138 25.50 -31.88 -13.39
CA SER A 138 24.19 -32.53 -13.42
C SER A 138 23.58 -32.55 -12.02
N LEU A 139 22.42 -31.93 -11.84
CA LEU A 139 21.71 -31.93 -10.55
C LEU A 139 20.20 -31.91 -10.70
N LEU A 140 19.52 -32.31 -9.64
CA LEU A 140 18.09 -32.14 -9.41
C LEU A 140 17.87 -30.94 -8.48
N LEU A 141 16.80 -30.18 -8.73
CA LEU A 141 16.34 -29.11 -7.85
C LEU A 141 14.99 -29.53 -7.25
N SER A 142 14.86 -29.41 -5.93
CA SER A 142 13.56 -29.47 -5.24
C SER A 142 13.24 -28.12 -4.59
N LEU A 143 11.95 -27.79 -4.52
CA LEU A 143 11.43 -26.60 -3.85
C LEU A 143 10.40 -27.05 -2.81
N GLU A 144 10.66 -26.77 -1.53
CA GLU A 144 9.76 -27.03 -0.42
C GLU A 144 9.22 -25.70 0.09
N SER A 145 7.94 -25.43 -0.20
CA SER A 145 7.29 -24.14 0.07
C SER A 145 7.50 -23.67 1.52
N HIS A 146 7.97 -22.44 1.65
CA HIS A 146 8.35 -21.73 2.88
C HIS A 146 9.40 -22.42 3.77
N GLN A 147 10.06 -23.48 3.28
CA GLN A 147 11.05 -24.23 4.05
C GLN A 147 12.46 -24.08 3.46
N GLN A 148 12.69 -24.57 2.24
CA GLN A 148 14.01 -24.65 1.62
C GLN A 148 13.94 -24.98 0.13
N PHE A 149 15.03 -24.72 -0.59
CA PHE A 149 15.30 -25.39 -1.86
C PHE A 149 16.56 -26.25 -1.72
N CYS A 150 16.62 -27.36 -2.45
CA CYS A 150 17.74 -28.28 -2.36
C CYS A 150 18.34 -28.60 -3.73
N LEU A 151 19.67 -28.68 -3.76
CA LEU A 151 20.46 -29.17 -4.89
C LEU A 151 20.86 -30.60 -4.60
N GLU A 152 20.49 -31.52 -5.49
CA GLU A 152 20.65 -32.96 -5.28
C GLU A 152 21.37 -33.61 -6.46
N THR A 153 22.23 -34.60 -6.22
CA THR A 153 22.81 -35.40 -7.32
C THR A 153 21.80 -36.42 -7.85
N PRO A 154 21.81 -36.75 -9.15
CA PRO A 154 21.04 -37.89 -9.64
C PRO A 154 21.48 -39.19 -8.97
N ALA A 155 20.53 -40.04 -8.55
CA ALA A 155 20.83 -41.31 -7.92
C ALA A 155 21.64 -42.25 -8.84
N GLY A 156 22.55 -43.03 -8.24
CA GLY A 156 23.34 -44.05 -8.95
C GLY A 156 24.48 -43.51 -9.82
N ARG A 157 24.91 -42.27 -9.60
CA ARG A 157 26.09 -41.67 -10.25
C ARG A 157 27.09 -41.20 -9.21
N GLU A 158 28.35 -41.59 -9.38
CA GLU A 158 29.49 -41.07 -8.59
C GLU A 158 29.92 -39.66 -9.08
N GLU A 159 28.94 -38.78 -9.33
CA GLU A 159 29.22 -37.41 -9.74
C GLU A 159 29.29 -36.49 -8.51
N PRO A 160 30.32 -35.61 -8.42
CA PRO A 160 30.39 -34.64 -7.34
C PRO A 160 29.32 -33.55 -7.51
N LEU A 161 28.71 -33.11 -6.41
CA LEU A 161 27.88 -31.90 -6.41
C LEU A 161 28.80 -30.68 -6.27
N HIS A 162 28.77 -29.79 -7.25
CA HIS A 162 29.62 -28.60 -7.27
C HIS A 162 28.82 -27.34 -7.57
N TYR A 163 29.01 -26.31 -6.74
CA TYR A 163 28.41 -25.00 -6.89
C TYR A 163 29.28 -23.94 -6.21
N GLN A 164 29.01 -22.67 -6.46
CA GLN A 164 29.69 -21.54 -5.86
C GLN A 164 28.72 -20.75 -4.99
N LEU A 165 29.16 -20.41 -3.78
CA LEU A 165 28.43 -19.63 -2.80
C LEU A 165 29.15 -18.29 -2.61
N CYS A 166 28.50 -17.18 -2.91
CA CYS A 166 29.04 -15.86 -2.58
C CYS A 166 28.19 -15.19 -1.50
N VAL A 167 28.86 -14.54 -0.55
CA VAL A 167 28.24 -13.76 0.53
C VAL A 167 28.76 -12.34 0.43
N SER A 168 27.85 -11.39 0.28
CA SER A 168 28.16 -9.97 0.33
C SER A 168 27.65 -9.38 1.64
N ALA A 169 28.53 -8.72 2.40
CA ALA A 169 28.24 -8.26 3.75
C ALA A 169 27.23 -7.09 3.82
N ASP A 170 26.89 -6.48 2.68
CA ASP A 170 26.21 -5.17 2.64
C ASP A 170 24.97 -5.12 1.71
N VAL A 171 24.38 -6.25 1.32
CA VAL A 171 23.20 -6.20 0.43
C VAL A 171 21.92 -6.18 1.26
N ALA A 172 21.60 -5.02 1.82
CA ALA A 172 20.22 -4.73 2.21
C ALA A 172 19.39 -4.61 0.92
N ILE A 173 18.66 -5.67 0.54
CA ILE A 173 17.76 -5.59 -0.60
C ILE A 173 16.57 -4.71 -0.19
N PRO A 174 16.32 -3.58 -0.89
CA PRO A 174 15.16 -2.75 -0.61
C PRO A 174 13.88 -3.56 -0.86
N LEU A 175 12.86 -3.36 -0.02
CA LEU A 175 11.54 -3.90 -0.30
C LEU A 175 10.98 -3.20 -1.55
N LEU A 176 10.92 -3.92 -2.68
CA LEU A 176 10.50 -3.37 -3.96
C LEU A 176 9.00 -3.56 -4.17
N THR A 177 8.29 -2.53 -4.57
CA THR A 177 6.86 -2.61 -4.95
C THR A 177 6.64 -1.92 -6.30
N THR A 178 5.43 -2.02 -6.85
CA THR A 178 5.04 -1.32 -8.07
C THR A 178 3.99 -0.27 -7.74
N TRP A 179 4.26 0.99 -8.08
CA TRP A 179 3.33 2.09 -7.92
C TRP A 179 3.12 2.82 -9.25
N LYS A 180 1.86 2.97 -9.68
CA LYS A 180 1.48 3.57 -10.98
C LYS A 180 2.28 2.98 -12.16
N GLY A 181 2.51 1.67 -12.13
CA GLY A 181 3.26 0.94 -13.16
C GLY A 181 4.79 1.10 -13.11
N GLN A 182 5.34 1.75 -12.09
CA GLN A 182 6.78 1.92 -11.91
C GLN A 182 7.30 1.14 -10.71
N LEU A 183 8.45 0.48 -10.90
CA LEU A 183 9.18 -0.19 -9.83
C LEU A 183 9.73 0.85 -8.84
N CYS A 184 9.39 0.68 -7.56
CA CYS A 184 9.69 1.60 -6.48
C CYS A 184 10.26 0.84 -5.27
N ALA A 185 11.03 1.52 -4.43
CA ALA A 185 11.47 0.99 -3.14
C ALA A 185 10.63 1.58 -2.00
N ARG A 186 10.23 0.76 -1.04
CA ARG A 186 9.54 1.21 0.18
C ARG A 186 10.55 1.94 1.09
N LEU A 187 10.18 3.14 1.55
CA LEU A 187 11.02 3.91 2.48
C LEU A 187 11.11 3.18 3.82
N ASN A 188 12.31 3.03 4.37
CA ASN A 188 12.45 2.50 5.73
C ASN A 188 12.10 3.59 6.76
N VAL A 189 10.89 3.52 7.31
CA VAL A 189 10.39 4.49 8.31
C VAL A 189 10.90 4.25 9.73
N THR A 190 11.57 3.11 10.01
CA THR A 190 12.22 2.88 11.32
C THR A 190 13.64 3.43 11.38
N SER A 191 14.23 3.76 10.21
CA SER A 191 15.54 4.39 10.14
C SER A 191 15.43 5.91 10.19
N GLU A 192 15.93 6.51 11.28
CA GLU A 192 16.00 7.97 11.42
C GLU A 192 16.79 8.63 10.29
N ALA A 193 17.86 7.98 9.81
CA ALA A 193 18.66 8.47 8.70
C ALA A 193 17.88 8.49 7.38
N ALA A 194 17.10 7.43 7.10
CA ALA A 194 16.28 7.36 5.90
C ALA A 194 15.13 8.38 5.92
N LEU A 195 14.43 8.49 7.05
CA LEU A 195 13.39 9.51 7.26
C LEU A 195 13.97 10.93 7.13
N GLY A 196 15.10 11.20 7.80
CA GLY A 196 15.77 12.49 7.74
C GLY A 196 16.17 12.87 6.31
N TRP A 197 16.73 11.91 5.55
CA TRP A 197 17.05 12.09 4.14
C TRP A 197 15.80 12.41 3.28
N TYR A 198 14.72 11.65 3.47
CA TYR A 198 13.47 11.81 2.72
C TYR A 198 12.82 13.17 2.99
N LEU A 199 12.65 13.53 4.26
CA LEU A 199 12.09 14.81 4.69
C LEU A 199 12.94 15.99 4.22
N ALA A 200 14.27 15.89 4.30
CA ALA A 200 15.17 16.92 3.79
C ALA A 200 15.03 17.12 2.27
N ARG A 201 14.84 16.03 1.52
CA ARG A 201 14.60 16.09 0.07
C ARG A 201 13.25 16.73 -0.26
N ALA A 202 12.20 16.38 0.47
CA ALA A 202 10.89 17.03 0.33
C ALA A 202 10.95 18.54 0.63
N ARG A 203 11.63 18.96 1.71
CA ARG A 203 11.83 20.38 2.04
C ARG A 203 12.57 21.13 0.94
N ARG A 204 13.67 20.57 0.43
CA ARG A 204 14.44 21.17 -0.67
C ARG A 204 13.60 21.31 -1.94
N LEU A 205 12.83 20.29 -2.29
CA LEU A 205 11.96 20.32 -3.47
C LEU A 205 10.89 21.40 -3.34
N ARG A 206 10.22 21.46 -2.18
CA ARG A 206 9.21 22.49 -1.87
C ARG A 206 9.79 23.90 -2.00
N GLN A 207 10.97 24.13 -1.44
CA GLN A 207 11.67 25.43 -1.52
C GLN A 207 12.09 25.77 -2.95
N ALA A 208 12.68 24.82 -3.67
CA ALA A 208 13.16 25.04 -5.04
C ALA A 208 12.03 25.37 -6.02
N LEU A 209 10.85 24.76 -5.83
CA LEU A 209 9.67 25.00 -6.67
C LEU A 209 8.81 26.18 -6.19
N GLY A 210 9.07 26.73 -4.99
CA GLY A 210 8.17 27.70 -4.36
C GLY A 210 6.77 27.13 -4.10
N ALA A 211 6.66 25.81 -3.89
CA ALA A 211 5.38 25.13 -3.74
C ALA A 211 4.70 25.51 -2.41
N ALA A 212 3.42 25.88 -2.49
CA ALA A 212 2.62 26.21 -1.31
C ALA A 212 2.30 24.98 -0.45
N TYR A 213 2.16 23.82 -1.10
CA TYR A 213 1.90 22.54 -0.46
C TYR A 213 2.60 21.40 -1.19
N VAL A 214 2.73 20.25 -0.53
CA VAL A 214 3.28 19.01 -1.07
C VAL A 214 2.35 17.86 -0.67
N ALA A 215 1.93 17.07 -1.65
CA ALA A 215 1.15 15.87 -1.44
C ALA A 215 2.03 14.62 -1.47
N PHE A 216 1.82 13.75 -0.49
CA PHE A 216 2.48 12.46 -0.34
C PHE A 216 1.46 11.35 -0.62
N GLU A 217 1.65 10.68 -1.76
CA GLU A 217 0.80 9.59 -2.25
C GLU A 217 1.53 8.23 -2.14
N GLY A 218 0.80 7.11 -2.22
CA GLY A 218 1.38 5.76 -2.31
C GLY A 218 1.67 5.11 -0.95
N VAL A 219 0.98 5.58 0.09
CA VAL A 219 1.06 5.01 1.43
C VAL A 219 -0.05 3.97 1.64
N GLU A 220 -1.04 3.95 0.75
CA GLU A 220 -2.12 2.98 0.64
C GLU A 220 -1.56 1.62 0.20
N GLY A 221 -1.33 0.71 1.14
CA GLY A 221 -0.87 -0.64 0.83
C GLY A 221 0.14 -1.15 1.83
N ASN A 222 0.09 -2.46 2.07
CA ASN A 222 1.05 -3.14 2.90
C ASN A 222 1.95 -3.99 2.00
N SER A 223 3.04 -3.39 1.52
CA SER A 223 3.98 -4.04 0.60
C SER A 223 4.62 -5.31 1.18
N PHE A 224 4.62 -5.50 2.51
CA PHE A 224 5.03 -6.75 3.14
C PHE A 224 4.03 -7.87 2.82
N LEU A 225 2.73 -7.60 3.01
CA LEU A 225 1.67 -8.56 2.65
C LEU A 225 1.61 -8.82 1.14
N GLU A 226 1.76 -7.79 0.30
CA GLU A 226 1.76 -7.94 -1.16
C GLU A 226 2.88 -8.87 -1.68
N GLN A 227 3.99 -8.95 -0.95
CA GLN A 227 5.16 -9.77 -1.32
C GLN A 227 5.28 -11.05 -0.50
N ASP A 228 4.29 -11.34 0.34
CA ASP A 228 4.31 -12.47 1.27
C ASP A 228 5.58 -12.51 2.14
N VAL A 229 6.04 -11.32 2.54
CA VAL A 229 7.18 -11.13 3.44
C VAL A 229 6.63 -10.76 4.82
N PRO A 230 7.04 -11.43 5.90
CA PRO A 230 6.64 -11.02 7.24
C PRO A 230 7.14 -9.61 7.55
N ALA A 231 6.24 -8.72 7.96
CA ALA A 231 6.62 -7.39 8.41
C ALA A 231 7.46 -7.48 9.70
N PRO A 232 8.45 -6.60 9.90
CA PRO A 232 9.08 -6.43 11.21
C PRO A 232 8.03 -6.12 12.28
N ALA A 233 8.22 -6.60 13.52
CA ALA A 233 7.29 -6.40 14.64
C ALA A 233 6.94 -4.91 14.89
N GLU A 234 7.86 -4.00 14.57
CA GLU A 234 7.68 -2.55 14.68
C GLU A 234 6.70 -1.97 13.63
N LEU A 235 6.54 -2.66 12.50
CA LEU A 235 5.78 -2.24 11.33
C LEU A 235 4.57 -3.14 11.03
N GLU A 236 4.17 -4.00 11.98
CA GLU A 236 2.97 -4.82 11.84
C GLU A 236 1.70 -3.97 11.67
N GLY A 237 0.75 -4.51 10.90
CA GLY A 237 -0.55 -3.84 10.65
C GLY A 237 -0.40 -2.54 9.86
N ASP A 238 -0.91 -1.46 10.44
CA ASP A 238 -0.98 -0.11 9.87
C ASP A 238 0.08 0.85 10.44
N ARG A 239 1.00 0.34 11.27
CA ARG A 239 2.02 1.13 11.97
C ARG A 239 3.00 1.84 11.03
N TYR A 240 3.24 1.30 9.84
CA TYR A 240 4.02 1.99 8.81
C TYR A 240 3.38 3.34 8.44
N THR A 241 2.07 3.33 8.18
CA THR A 241 1.31 4.50 7.74
C THR A 241 1.23 5.53 8.87
N GLU A 242 1.04 5.07 10.11
CA GLU A 242 1.09 5.92 11.31
C GLU A 242 2.46 6.60 11.47
N ALA A 243 3.55 5.83 11.40
CA ALA A 243 4.92 6.35 11.55
C ALA A 243 5.27 7.37 10.45
N LEU A 244 4.88 7.07 9.20
CA LEU A 244 5.12 7.99 8.09
C LEU A 244 4.30 9.27 8.22
N ALA A 245 3.03 9.19 8.61
CA ALA A 245 2.19 10.37 8.84
C ALA A 245 2.80 11.27 9.92
N ALA A 246 3.24 10.69 11.04
CA ALA A 246 3.92 11.43 12.11
C ALA A 246 5.21 12.12 11.61
N ALA A 247 6.02 11.43 10.80
CA ALA A 247 7.23 12.01 10.21
C ALA A 247 6.90 13.16 9.24
N LEU A 248 5.89 12.98 8.38
CA LEU A 248 5.46 13.99 7.40
C LEU A 248 4.87 15.23 8.06
N ALA A 249 4.17 15.10 9.20
CA ALA A 249 3.66 16.23 9.96
C ALA A 249 4.77 17.23 10.36
N THR A 250 6.02 16.78 10.50
CA THR A 250 7.18 17.64 10.80
C THR A 250 7.61 18.56 9.64
N LEU A 251 7.02 18.41 8.45
CA LEU A 251 7.20 19.35 7.33
C LEU A 251 6.36 20.63 7.52
N GLY A 252 5.40 20.60 8.45
CA GLY A 252 4.55 21.73 8.79
C GLY A 252 3.46 22.00 7.76
N ASN A 253 2.96 23.23 7.76
CA ASN A 253 1.81 23.66 6.97
C ASN A 253 2.01 23.35 5.48
N GLY A 254 0.91 22.96 4.82
CA GLY A 254 0.89 22.57 3.41
C GLY A 254 1.36 21.14 3.17
N THR A 255 1.30 20.26 4.17
CA THR A 255 1.56 18.83 3.98
C THR A 255 0.24 18.10 3.80
N VAL A 256 0.10 17.39 2.68
CA VAL A 256 -1.07 16.58 2.35
C VAL A 256 -0.64 15.11 2.29
N ILE A 257 -1.43 14.23 2.88
CA ILE A 257 -1.23 12.77 2.82
C ILE A 257 -2.45 12.12 2.17
N SER A 258 -2.26 11.06 1.39
CA SER A 258 -3.36 10.30 0.80
C SER A 258 -3.86 9.14 1.68
N ALA A 259 -3.07 8.76 2.70
CA ALA A 259 -3.44 7.75 3.68
C ALA A 259 -2.89 8.11 5.06
N GLY A 260 -3.69 7.87 6.10
CA GLY A 260 -3.29 8.02 7.49
C GLY A 260 -3.98 6.98 8.37
N SER A 261 -3.24 6.41 9.32
CA SER A 261 -3.82 5.65 10.42
C SER A 261 -3.50 6.32 11.75
N ARG A 262 -4.49 6.32 12.67
CA ARG A 262 -4.40 6.89 14.03
C ARG A 262 -3.79 8.29 14.09
N SER A 263 -3.95 9.07 13.02
CA SER A 263 -3.23 10.34 12.79
C SER A 263 -4.15 11.55 12.73
N SER A 264 -5.42 11.41 13.16
CA SER A 264 -6.38 12.51 13.17
C SER A 264 -5.95 13.69 14.05
N HIS A 265 -5.10 13.45 15.06
CA HIS A 265 -4.53 14.49 15.92
C HIS A 265 -3.35 15.26 15.28
N LEU A 266 -2.88 14.85 14.09
CA LEU A 266 -1.77 15.50 13.40
C LEU A 266 -2.27 16.66 12.52
N PRO A 267 -1.48 17.74 12.36
CA PRO A 267 -1.84 18.92 11.56
C PRO A 267 -1.63 18.67 10.07
N LEU A 268 -2.33 17.68 9.51
CA LEU A 268 -2.20 17.23 8.12
C LEU A 268 -3.53 17.38 7.39
N PHE A 269 -3.45 17.71 6.10
CA PHE A 269 -4.59 17.53 5.19
C PHE A 269 -4.61 16.10 4.69
N VAL A 270 -5.78 15.47 4.67
CA VAL A 270 -5.94 14.12 4.11
C VAL A 270 -6.65 14.18 2.75
N GLN A 271 -5.98 13.75 1.69
CA GLN A 271 -6.59 13.60 0.37
C GLN A 271 -7.52 12.39 0.37
N MET A 272 -8.81 12.60 0.09
CA MET A 272 -9.76 11.51 -0.07
C MET A 272 -9.47 10.72 -1.35
N SER A 273 -9.87 9.45 -1.35
CA SER A 273 -9.76 8.58 -2.52
C SER A 273 -10.49 9.18 -3.74
N PRO A 274 -9.94 9.00 -4.96
CA PRO A 274 -10.62 9.39 -6.19
C PRO A 274 -12.02 8.75 -6.30
N LEU A 275 -12.97 9.53 -6.80
CA LEU A 275 -14.35 9.15 -7.06
C LEU A 275 -14.63 9.12 -8.56
N ARG A 276 -15.60 8.29 -8.95
CA ARG A 276 -16.08 8.19 -10.32
C ARG A 276 -16.81 9.46 -10.72
N SER A 277 -16.64 9.87 -11.97
CA SER A 277 -17.45 10.93 -12.60
C SER A 277 -18.85 10.42 -12.99
N ASP A 278 -19.63 9.97 -12.01
CA ASP A 278 -21.03 9.56 -12.19
C ASP A 278 -21.90 9.83 -10.95
N TRP A 279 -23.18 9.49 -11.04
CA TRP A 279 -24.19 9.70 -10.00
C TRP A 279 -24.32 8.49 -9.05
N SER A 280 -23.36 7.56 -9.03
CA SER A 280 -23.42 6.36 -8.17
C SER A 280 -22.83 6.61 -6.77
N HIS A 281 -22.91 5.62 -5.88
CA HIS A 281 -22.20 5.65 -4.58
C HIS A 281 -20.67 5.58 -4.71
N ALA A 282 -20.14 5.21 -5.88
CA ALA A 282 -18.72 5.35 -6.17
C ALA A 282 -18.37 6.74 -6.76
N GLY A 283 -19.38 7.57 -7.04
CA GLY A 283 -19.27 8.94 -7.53
C GLY A 283 -19.95 9.93 -6.58
N LEU A 284 -20.82 10.80 -7.10
CA LEU A 284 -21.43 11.91 -6.36
C LEU A 284 -22.18 11.47 -5.09
N LYS A 285 -22.96 10.38 -5.14
CA LYS A 285 -23.73 9.91 -3.96
C LYS A 285 -22.84 9.39 -2.85
N GLY A 286 -21.62 8.96 -3.15
CA GLY A 286 -20.64 8.51 -2.17
C GLY A 286 -19.94 9.64 -1.43
N LEU A 287 -20.02 10.87 -1.94
CA LEU A 287 -19.24 12.00 -1.41
C LEU A 287 -19.64 12.37 0.02
N ILE A 288 -20.94 12.56 0.28
CA ILE A 288 -21.43 12.96 1.62
C ILE A 288 -21.19 11.85 2.66
N PRO A 289 -21.52 10.56 2.40
CA PRO A 289 -21.18 9.48 3.32
C PRO A 289 -19.68 9.42 3.63
N SER A 290 -18.82 9.64 2.63
CA SER A 290 -17.36 9.64 2.83
C SER A 290 -16.90 10.81 3.68
N VAL A 291 -17.45 12.02 3.45
CA VAL A 291 -17.19 13.20 4.28
C VAL A 291 -17.54 12.95 5.74
N LEU A 292 -18.75 12.42 5.98
CA LEU A 292 -19.23 12.11 7.32
C LEU A 292 -18.34 11.06 8.01
N HIS A 293 -17.94 10.03 7.27
CA HIS A 293 -17.01 9.01 7.77
C HIS A 293 -15.67 9.60 8.21
N TYR A 294 -15.03 10.41 7.37
CA TYR A 294 -13.74 11.06 7.69
C TYR A 294 -13.86 11.97 8.92
N SER A 295 -14.91 12.79 8.96
CA SER A 295 -15.14 13.73 10.05
C SER A 295 -15.40 13.00 11.38
N LEU A 296 -16.20 11.93 11.38
CA LEU A 296 -16.45 11.09 12.57
C LEU A 296 -15.19 10.36 13.07
N LEU A 297 -14.25 10.02 12.18
CA LEU A 297 -12.93 9.50 12.54
C LEU A 297 -11.98 10.58 13.08
N GLY A 298 -12.40 11.84 13.10
CA GLY A 298 -11.62 12.99 13.57
C GLY A 298 -10.77 13.66 12.49
N TYR A 299 -10.82 13.20 11.23
CA TYR A 299 -10.14 13.85 10.11
C TYR A 299 -11.07 14.94 9.55
N ASN A 300 -10.93 16.17 10.05
CA ASN A 300 -11.81 17.28 9.68
C ASN A 300 -11.24 18.19 8.58
N PHE A 301 -9.94 18.08 8.32
CA PHE A 301 -9.25 18.81 7.25
C PHE A 301 -8.85 17.82 6.15
N PHE A 302 -9.83 17.45 5.33
CA PHE A 302 -9.62 16.60 4.17
C PHE A 302 -9.78 17.41 2.89
N ILE A 303 -9.16 16.91 1.83
CA ILE A 303 -9.35 17.38 0.47
C ILE A 303 -10.30 16.39 -0.19
N PRO A 304 -11.57 16.76 -0.46
CA PRO A 304 -12.45 15.91 -1.22
C PRO A 304 -11.90 15.68 -2.62
N ASP A 305 -12.44 14.69 -3.32
CA ASP A 305 -12.05 14.51 -4.71
C ASP A 305 -12.36 15.77 -5.55
N ALA A 306 -11.61 15.95 -6.64
CA ALA A 306 -11.80 17.05 -7.57
C ALA A 306 -13.26 17.17 -8.01
N VAL A 307 -13.73 18.40 -8.21
CA VAL A 307 -15.08 18.65 -8.72
C VAL A 307 -15.29 17.91 -10.04
N GLY A 308 -16.27 17.00 -10.06
CA GLY A 308 -16.59 16.14 -11.18
C GLY A 308 -15.93 14.75 -11.16
N GLY A 309 -15.11 14.43 -10.15
CA GLY A 309 -14.39 13.16 -10.01
C GLY A 309 -13.02 13.17 -10.71
N SER A 310 -12.05 12.42 -10.18
CA SER A 310 -10.68 12.31 -10.72
C SER A 310 -10.23 10.89 -11.06
N GLU A 311 -11.10 9.87 -10.92
CA GLU A 311 -10.74 8.50 -11.27
C GLU A 311 -10.35 8.38 -12.76
N ALA A 312 -9.27 7.64 -13.03
CA ALA A 312 -8.62 7.56 -14.34
C ALA A 312 -9.60 7.15 -15.46
N GLY A 313 -9.65 7.95 -16.53
CA GLY A 313 -10.51 7.73 -17.69
C GLY A 313 -11.83 8.50 -17.67
N ALA A 314 -12.15 9.19 -16.57
CA ALA A 314 -13.28 10.10 -16.50
C ALA A 314 -12.93 11.50 -17.04
N THR A 315 -13.48 11.89 -18.18
CA THR A 315 -13.67 13.31 -18.51
C THR A 315 -15.03 13.76 -17.96
N PRO A 316 -15.14 14.95 -17.32
CA PRO A 316 -16.43 15.48 -16.90
C PRO A 316 -17.31 15.75 -18.13
N GLY A 317 -18.11 14.76 -18.53
CA GLY A 317 -18.98 14.85 -19.70
C GLY A 317 -20.37 15.43 -19.39
N ASP A 318 -20.73 15.53 -18.10
CA ASP A 318 -22.05 15.93 -17.64
C ASP A 318 -21.98 17.27 -16.87
N PRO A 319 -22.38 18.41 -17.48
CA PRO A 319 -22.37 19.71 -16.83
C PRO A 319 -23.24 19.77 -15.57
N GLU A 320 -24.33 19.00 -15.51
CA GLU A 320 -25.20 18.95 -14.34
C GLU A 320 -24.47 18.30 -13.16
N LEU A 321 -23.79 17.17 -13.42
CA LEU A 321 -22.96 16.49 -12.43
C LEU A 321 -21.89 17.42 -11.88
N PHE A 322 -21.17 18.12 -12.75
CA PHE A 322 -20.14 19.09 -12.33
C PHE A 322 -20.71 20.15 -11.39
N VAL A 323 -21.86 20.73 -11.74
CA VAL A 323 -22.52 21.76 -10.92
C VAL A 323 -23.00 21.21 -9.58
N ARG A 324 -23.66 20.04 -9.56
CA ARG A 324 -24.10 19.42 -8.30
C ARG A 324 -22.92 19.05 -7.40
N TRP A 325 -21.82 18.56 -7.97
CA TRP A 325 -20.59 18.28 -7.23
C TRP A 325 -19.96 19.54 -6.65
N LEU A 326 -19.87 20.60 -7.46
CA LEU A 326 -19.37 21.90 -7.05
C LEU A 326 -20.19 22.47 -5.89
N GLN A 327 -21.51 22.31 -5.93
CA GLN A 327 -22.42 22.73 -4.86
C GLN A 327 -22.09 22.02 -3.54
N ILE A 328 -21.80 20.72 -3.54
CA ILE A 328 -21.39 20.00 -2.32
C ILE A 328 -20.04 20.50 -1.83
N VAL A 329 -19.03 20.50 -2.70
CA VAL A 329 -17.63 20.84 -2.36
C VAL A 329 -17.48 22.29 -1.88
N THR A 330 -18.39 23.19 -2.27
CA THR A 330 -18.47 24.57 -1.74
C THR A 330 -18.52 24.60 -0.20
N PHE A 331 -19.14 23.59 0.42
CA PHE A 331 -19.35 23.50 1.86
C PHE A 331 -18.34 22.60 2.57
N LEU A 332 -17.32 22.07 1.87
CA LEU A 332 -16.28 21.20 2.42
C LEU A 332 -14.97 21.97 2.68
N PRO A 333 -13.97 21.40 3.37
CA PRO A 333 -12.77 22.16 3.79
C PRO A 333 -11.94 22.74 2.66
N VAL A 334 -11.90 22.05 1.51
CA VAL A 334 -11.09 22.42 0.36
C VAL A 334 -11.91 22.25 -0.91
N MET A 335 -11.86 23.25 -1.79
CA MET A 335 -12.37 23.15 -3.15
C MET A 335 -11.24 22.77 -4.11
N ALA A 336 -11.24 21.54 -4.62
CA ALA A 336 -10.24 21.03 -5.56
C ALA A 336 -10.81 20.91 -6.99
N PHE A 337 -10.02 21.29 -7.99
CA PHE A 337 -10.39 21.20 -9.40
C PHE A 337 -9.32 20.42 -10.15
N GLY A 338 -9.69 19.27 -10.74
CA GLY A 338 -8.79 18.46 -11.57
C GLY A 338 -8.65 19.06 -12.97
N THR A 339 -9.77 19.51 -13.55
CA THR A 339 -9.79 20.34 -14.76
C THR A 339 -10.24 21.75 -14.39
N PRO A 340 -9.47 22.79 -14.76
CA PRO A 340 -9.89 24.16 -14.54
C PRO A 340 -11.26 24.46 -15.16
N PRO A 341 -12.20 25.09 -14.44
CA PRO A 341 -13.56 25.31 -14.93
C PRO A 341 -13.62 26.02 -16.29
N TRP A 342 -12.69 26.94 -16.56
CA TRP A 342 -12.61 27.70 -17.83
C TRP A 342 -12.19 26.86 -19.04
N LEU A 343 -11.73 25.62 -18.84
CA LEU A 343 -11.40 24.70 -19.91
C LEU A 343 -12.54 23.73 -20.24
N CYS A 344 -13.44 23.46 -19.29
CA CYS A 344 -14.48 22.43 -19.43
C CYS A 344 -15.91 22.95 -19.35
N CYS A 345 -16.15 24.20 -18.95
CA CYS A 345 -17.50 24.69 -18.67
C CYS A 345 -17.87 26.00 -19.37
N ASP A 346 -19.17 26.16 -19.61
CA ASP A 346 -19.78 27.38 -20.17
C ASP A 346 -19.72 28.57 -19.20
N THR A 347 -19.90 29.78 -19.73
CA THR A 347 -19.86 31.05 -18.98
C THR A 347 -20.76 31.08 -17.75
N TRP A 348 -21.95 30.48 -17.81
CA TRP A 348 -22.87 30.47 -16.67
C TRP A 348 -22.35 29.59 -15.53
N VAL A 349 -21.75 28.43 -15.83
CA VAL A 349 -21.09 27.57 -14.83
C VAL A 349 -19.88 28.27 -14.25
N LEU A 350 -19.13 29.04 -15.05
CA LEU A 350 -18.01 29.85 -14.54
C LEU A 350 -18.48 30.91 -13.55
N ASN A 351 -19.60 31.59 -13.85
CA ASN A 351 -20.17 32.56 -12.93
C ASN A 351 -20.67 31.91 -11.64
N LEU A 352 -21.34 30.75 -11.75
CA LEU A 352 -21.75 29.96 -10.59
C LEU A 352 -20.52 29.51 -9.78
N THR A 353 -19.46 29.07 -10.44
CA THR A 353 -18.20 28.67 -9.77
C THR A 353 -17.57 29.83 -8.99
N ARG A 354 -17.58 31.05 -9.54
CA ARG A 354 -17.13 32.25 -8.81
C ARG A 354 -17.99 32.51 -7.57
N GLN A 355 -19.32 32.37 -7.68
CA GLN A 355 -20.23 32.52 -6.54
C GLN A 355 -19.99 31.45 -5.47
N CYS A 356 -19.80 30.20 -5.87
CA CYS A 356 -19.44 29.10 -4.98
C CYS A 356 -18.11 29.38 -4.25
N ILE A 357 -17.07 29.83 -4.94
CA ILE A 357 -15.78 30.18 -4.34
C ILE A 357 -15.94 31.34 -3.33
N GLN A 358 -16.72 32.37 -3.68
CA GLN A 358 -17.03 33.48 -2.76
C GLN A 358 -17.79 32.98 -1.53
N ARG A 359 -18.82 32.16 -1.71
CA ARG A 359 -19.59 31.57 -0.61
C ARG A 359 -18.71 30.70 0.29
N HIS A 360 -17.86 29.87 -0.29
CA HIS A 360 -16.91 29.07 0.48
C HIS A 360 -16.02 29.97 1.35
N ARG A 361 -15.44 31.02 0.75
CA ARG A 361 -14.57 31.96 1.45
C ARG A 361 -15.27 32.75 2.56
N ASP A 362 -16.46 33.28 2.28
CA ASP A 362 -17.10 34.30 3.12
C ASP A 362 -18.05 33.68 4.16
N PHE A 363 -18.58 32.49 3.90
CA PHE A 363 -19.55 31.81 4.75
C PHE A 363 -18.98 30.51 5.36
N VAL A 364 -18.34 29.65 4.56
CA VAL A 364 -17.91 28.31 5.00
C VAL A 364 -16.61 28.37 5.79
N VAL A 365 -15.57 29.06 5.30
CA VAL A 365 -14.27 29.16 5.99
C VAL A 365 -14.40 29.70 7.42
N PRO A 366 -15.18 30.75 7.72
CA PRO A 366 -15.41 31.18 9.10
C PRO A 366 -16.02 30.10 10.01
N LEU A 367 -16.95 29.29 9.49
CA LEU A 367 -17.53 28.16 10.23
C LEU A 367 -16.46 27.09 10.50
N LEU A 368 -15.64 26.75 9.50
CA LEU A 368 -14.55 25.78 9.68
C LEU A 368 -13.56 26.23 10.75
N LEU A 369 -13.19 27.53 10.76
CA LEU A 369 -12.32 28.08 11.80
C LEU A 369 -12.97 28.00 13.19
N LYS A 370 -14.24 28.41 13.32
CA LYS A 370 -15.01 28.30 14.57
C LYS A 370 -15.04 26.86 15.10
N TYR A 371 -15.46 25.92 14.26
CA TYR A 371 -15.61 24.52 14.66
C TYR A 371 -14.28 23.77 14.77
N SER A 372 -13.19 24.31 14.22
CA SER A 372 -11.84 23.77 14.45
C SER A 372 -11.37 23.95 15.90
N GLU A 373 -11.83 24.99 16.59
CA GLU A 373 -11.53 25.20 18.02
C GLU A 373 -12.28 24.18 18.89
N GLU A 374 -13.54 23.92 18.55
CA GLU A 374 -14.34 22.89 19.23
C GLU A 374 -13.79 21.48 18.97
N TRP A 375 -13.40 21.19 17.73
CA TRP A 375 -12.76 19.92 17.39
C TRP A 375 -11.45 19.72 18.17
N GLN A 376 -10.60 20.74 18.27
CA GLN A 376 -9.35 20.66 19.04
C GLN A 376 -9.55 20.47 20.55
N SER A 377 -10.64 21.00 21.10
CA SER A 377 -10.89 20.98 22.54
C SER A 377 -11.73 19.77 23.00
N LEU A 378 -12.75 19.38 22.23
CA LEU A 378 -13.73 18.36 22.60
C LEU A 378 -13.65 17.10 21.72
N GLY A 379 -12.98 17.17 20.57
CA GLY A 379 -12.94 16.09 19.59
C GLY A 379 -14.22 15.95 18.76
N TYR A 380 -15.14 16.91 18.83
CA TYR A 380 -16.37 16.86 18.05
C TYR A 380 -16.10 17.07 16.56
N PRO A 381 -16.76 16.31 15.67
CA PRO A 381 -16.59 16.44 14.22
C PRO A 381 -17.06 17.82 13.75
N ILE A 382 -16.45 18.35 12.70
CA ILE A 382 -16.92 19.58 12.04
C ILE A 382 -18.11 19.26 11.12
N PHE A 383 -18.06 18.15 10.39
CA PHE A 383 -19.16 17.71 9.51
C PHE A 383 -19.95 16.63 10.20
N ARG A 384 -21.24 16.89 10.44
CA ARG A 384 -22.05 16.03 11.31
C ARG A 384 -23.24 15.44 10.55
N PRO A 385 -23.57 14.17 10.79
CA PRO A 385 -24.80 13.59 10.24
C PRO A 385 -26.02 14.16 10.97
N ALA A 386 -27.20 14.09 10.34
CA ALA A 386 -28.44 14.64 10.90
C ALA A 386 -28.77 14.11 12.31
N TRP A 387 -28.46 12.83 12.58
CA TRP A 387 -28.67 12.21 13.88
C TRP A 387 -27.83 12.81 15.01
N TRP A 388 -26.81 13.63 14.71
CA TRP A 388 -26.04 14.35 15.72
C TRP A 388 -26.93 15.27 16.57
N LEU A 389 -27.88 15.95 15.92
CA LEU A 389 -28.85 16.82 16.59
C LEU A 389 -30.17 16.09 16.90
N SER A 390 -30.42 14.93 16.29
CA SER A 390 -31.59 14.09 16.53
C SER A 390 -31.20 12.65 16.91
N PRO A 391 -30.53 12.43 18.06
CA PRO A 391 -29.94 11.12 18.40
C PRO A 391 -30.98 10.04 18.73
N THR A 392 -32.26 10.39 18.83
CA THR A 392 -33.37 9.48 19.13
C THR A 392 -34.37 9.35 17.99
N ASP A 393 -34.18 10.06 16.87
CA ASP A 393 -35.09 10.00 15.71
C ASP A 393 -34.61 8.95 14.70
N PRO A 394 -35.37 7.86 14.47
CA PRO A 394 -35.03 6.84 13.49
C PRO A 394 -34.90 7.36 12.06
N VAL A 395 -35.60 8.45 11.71
CA VAL A 395 -35.49 9.06 10.37
C VAL A 395 -34.07 9.60 10.19
N ALA A 396 -33.54 10.31 11.18
CA ALA A 396 -32.22 10.92 11.14
C ALA A 396 -31.08 9.90 10.96
N PHE A 397 -31.27 8.64 11.38
CA PHE A 397 -30.28 7.56 11.20
C PHE A 397 -30.16 7.09 9.74
N THR A 398 -31.16 7.39 8.91
CA THR A 398 -31.22 6.95 7.50
C THR A 398 -30.76 8.02 6.52
N ILE A 399 -30.53 9.25 6.99
CA ILE A 399 -30.12 10.37 6.15
C ILE A 399 -28.62 10.28 5.86
N GLU A 400 -28.28 10.08 4.60
CA GLU A 400 -26.90 9.95 4.12
C GLU A 400 -26.50 11.03 3.09
N ASP A 401 -27.47 11.84 2.65
CA ASP A 401 -27.33 12.83 1.59
C ASP A 401 -27.55 14.27 2.09
N GLU A 402 -27.45 14.48 3.41
CA GLU A 402 -27.46 15.77 4.10
C GLU A 402 -26.34 15.77 5.13
N PHE A 403 -25.77 16.94 5.40
CA PHE A 403 -24.77 17.08 6.46
C PHE A 403 -24.85 18.45 7.11
N LEU A 404 -24.43 18.48 8.37
CA LEU A 404 -24.30 19.69 9.15
C LEU A 404 -22.86 20.18 9.12
N ILE A 405 -22.66 21.51 9.16
CA ILE A 405 -21.40 22.13 9.55
C ILE A 405 -21.56 22.63 10.98
N GLY A 406 -20.95 21.89 11.91
CA GLY A 406 -21.19 22.04 13.33
C GLY A 406 -22.66 21.81 13.68
N ASP A 407 -23.23 22.66 14.53
CA ASP A 407 -24.66 22.59 14.92
C ASP A 407 -25.50 23.71 14.29
N GLU A 408 -24.90 24.53 13.42
CA GLU A 408 -25.51 25.78 12.94
C GLU A 408 -26.01 25.75 11.51
N VAL A 409 -25.43 24.91 10.65
CA VAL A 409 -25.74 24.94 9.21
C VAL A 409 -26.04 23.54 8.70
N LEU A 410 -27.22 23.34 8.13
CA LEU A 410 -27.60 22.14 7.39
C LEU A 410 -27.45 22.39 5.89
N VAL A 411 -26.79 21.46 5.20
CA VAL A 411 -26.62 21.45 3.74
C VAL A 411 -27.30 20.20 3.20
N ALA A 412 -28.27 20.38 2.31
CA ALA A 412 -29.07 19.29 1.72
C ALA A 412 -29.03 19.37 0.18
N PRO A 413 -27.90 19.01 -0.45
CA PRO A 413 -27.69 19.16 -1.89
C PRO A 413 -28.48 18.14 -2.72
N ILE A 414 -28.76 18.41 -3.99
CA ILE A 414 -29.40 17.42 -4.87
C ILE A 414 -28.33 16.50 -5.46
N THR A 415 -28.46 15.19 -5.21
CA THR A 415 -27.52 14.13 -5.62
C THR A 415 -28.10 13.16 -6.66
N GLU A 416 -29.24 13.51 -7.25
CA GLU A 416 -29.93 12.73 -8.28
C GLU A 416 -29.99 13.48 -9.62
N LYS A 417 -29.74 12.76 -10.71
CA LYS A 417 -29.70 13.34 -12.06
C LYS A 417 -31.07 13.84 -12.51
N GLY A 418 -31.11 15.05 -13.07
CA GLY A 418 -32.30 15.69 -13.61
C GLY A 418 -33.26 16.23 -12.55
N GLN A 419 -32.93 16.13 -11.27
CA GLN A 419 -33.81 16.57 -10.19
C GLN A 419 -33.62 18.06 -9.87
N THR A 420 -34.76 18.71 -9.61
CA THR A 420 -34.87 20.12 -9.19
C THR A 420 -35.68 20.26 -7.90
N TRP A 421 -35.85 19.14 -7.20
CA TRP A 421 -36.48 19.06 -5.90
C TRP A 421 -35.90 17.87 -5.12
N ARG A 422 -36.07 17.89 -3.80
CA ARG A 422 -35.81 16.75 -2.91
C ARG A 422 -36.64 16.85 -1.63
N ASP A 423 -36.72 15.76 -0.89
CA ASP A 423 -37.15 15.82 0.51
C ASP A 423 -35.96 16.23 1.38
N ILE A 424 -36.22 16.99 2.45
CA ILE A 424 -35.19 17.50 3.37
C ILE A 424 -35.62 17.27 4.80
N TYR A 425 -34.80 16.62 5.62
CA TYR A 425 -35.04 16.49 7.05
C TYR A 425 -34.32 17.59 7.84
N LEU A 426 -35.05 18.34 8.65
CA LEU A 426 -34.47 19.36 9.52
C LEU A 426 -34.24 18.76 10.91
N PRO A 427 -33.00 18.57 11.38
CA PRO A 427 -32.75 17.86 12.64
C PRO A 427 -32.92 18.77 13.87
N GLY A 428 -33.00 18.16 15.06
CA GLY A 428 -33.08 18.82 16.36
C GLY A 428 -34.46 19.38 16.69
N GLU A 429 -35.32 18.55 17.27
CA GLU A 429 -36.61 18.98 17.81
C GLU A 429 -36.43 20.16 18.80
N GLY A 430 -37.23 21.21 18.64
CA GLY A 430 -37.12 22.44 19.43
C GLY A 430 -36.13 23.47 18.89
N HIS A 431 -35.45 23.21 17.78
CA HIS A 431 -34.66 24.21 17.05
C HIS A 431 -35.44 24.84 15.91
N LEU A 432 -35.04 26.06 15.52
CA LEU A 432 -35.60 26.76 14.37
C LEU A 432 -34.57 26.91 13.25
N TRP A 433 -34.93 26.49 12.05
CA TRP A 433 -34.09 26.51 10.85
C TRP A 433 -34.58 27.56 9.86
N LEU A 434 -33.74 28.55 9.55
CA LEU A 434 -33.96 29.54 8.51
C LEU A 434 -33.41 29.04 7.17
N ASP A 435 -34.30 28.87 6.21
CA ASP A 435 -33.93 28.62 4.81
C ASP A 435 -33.27 29.86 4.20
N THR A 436 -32.01 29.72 3.78
CA THR A 436 -31.26 30.83 3.17
C THR A 436 -31.70 31.20 1.76
N ASN A 437 -32.45 30.33 1.06
CA ASN A 437 -32.97 30.58 -0.27
C ASN A 437 -34.33 31.29 -0.25
N THR A 438 -35.22 30.89 0.68
CA THR A 438 -36.59 31.44 0.75
C THR A 438 -36.84 32.40 1.92
N ALA A 439 -35.89 32.52 2.84
CA ALA A 439 -36.01 33.27 4.10
C ALA A 439 -37.16 32.81 5.01
N ARG A 440 -37.66 31.58 4.82
CA ARG A 440 -38.69 30.97 5.67
C ARG A 440 -38.04 30.24 6.84
N VAL A 441 -38.74 30.21 7.97
CA VAL A 441 -38.33 29.49 9.18
C VAL A 441 -39.18 28.24 9.34
N PHE A 442 -38.54 27.14 9.71
CA PHE A 442 -39.15 25.84 9.91
C PHE A 442 -38.70 25.23 11.23
N ASP A 443 -39.57 24.43 11.85
CA ASP A 443 -39.26 23.69 13.08
C ASP A 443 -38.37 22.47 12.77
N GLY A 444 -37.36 22.24 13.61
CA GLY A 444 -36.59 20.99 13.62
C GLY A 444 -37.48 19.80 13.99
N GLY A 445 -37.08 18.61 13.55
CA GLY A 445 -37.90 17.39 13.54
C GLY A 445 -38.86 17.29 12.33
N THR A 446 -38.87 18.28 11.44
CA THR A 446 -39.77 18.30 10.28
C THR A 446 -39.08 17.79 9.01
N THR A 447 -39.78 16.98 8.22
CA THR A 447 -39.39 16.69 6.82
C THR A 447 -40.11 17.62 5.87
N LEU A 448 -39.36 18.49 5.20
CA LEU A 448 -39.86 19.30 4.08
C LEU A 448 -39.99 18.40 2.84
N ARG A 449 -41.22 18.20 2.37
CA ARG A 449 -41.50 17.37 1.19
C ARG A 449 -41.43 18.18 -0.10
N ASN A 450 -40.81 17.63 -1.14
CA ASN A 450 -40.69 18.23 -2.47
C ASN A 450 -40.14 19.67 -2.44
N TYR A 451 -39.13 19.93 -1.62
CA TYR A 451 -38.46 21.22 -1.58
C TYR A 451 -37.82 21.51 -2.94
N SER A 452 -38.17 22.62 -3.58
CA SER A 452 -37.65 22.97 -4.91
C SER A 452 -36.31 23.71 -4.81
N ALA A 453 -35.33 23.28 -5.60
CA ALA A 453 -34.05 23.95 -5.76
C ALA A 453 -33.58 23.84 -7.22
N SER A 454 -33.35 24.99 -7.85
CA SER A 454 -32.84 25.03 -9.23
C SER A 454 -31.41 24.48 -9.33
N LEU A 455 -30.89 24.34 -10.55
CA LEU A 455 -29.50 23.93 -10.77
C LEU A 455 -28.49 24.95 -10.23
N ALA A 456 -28.88 26.21 -10.04
CA ALA A 456 -28.01 27.25 -9.48
C ALA A 456 -28.04 27.29 -7.94
N GLU A 457 -28.97 26.56 -7.31
CA GLU A 457 -29.24 26.64 -5.88
C GLU A 457 -28.92 25.34 -5.16
N VAL A 458 -28.50 25.49 -3.92
CA VAL A 458 -28.28 24.41 -2.97
C VAL A 458 -29.12 24.70 -1.73
N PRO A 459 -30.01 23.79 -1.29
CA PRO A 459 -30.75 23.96 -0.04
C PRO A 459 -29.79 24.07 1.15
N VAL A 460 -29.83 25.21 1.84
CA VAL A 460 -29.02 25.47 3.03
C VAL A 460 -29.87 26.17 4.07
N PHE A 461 -29.85 25.61 5.28
CA PHE A 461 -30.60 26.10 6.42
C PHE A 461 -29.65 26.50 7.53
N VAL A 462 -29.90 27.65 8.15
CA VAL A 462 -29.12 28.16 9.29
C VAL A 462 -30.00 28.11 10.53
N LYS A 463 -29.49 27.50 11.60
CA LYS A 463 -30.15 27.47 12.90
C LYS A 463 -30.21 28.87 13.49
N THR A 464 -31.36 29.27 14.01
CA THR A 464 -31.62 30.63 14.54
C THR A 464 -31.92 30.69 16.03
N SER A 465 -32.33 29.56 16.64
CA SER A 465 -32.52 29.40 18.08
C SER A 465 -32.42 27.95 18.50
#